data_AF-A0ABD3XGN2-F1
#
_entry.id   AF-A0ABD3XGN2-F1
#
_cell.length_a   1.000
_cell.length_b   1.000
_cell.length_c   1.000
_cell.angle_alpha   90.00
_cell.angle_beta   90.00
_cell.angle_gamma   90.00
#
_symmetry.space_group_name_H-M   'P 1'
#
loop_
_entity.id
_entity.type
_entity.pdbx_description
1 polymer ?
#
loop_
_entity_poly.entity_id
_entity_poly.type
_entity_poly.pdbx_seq_one_letter_code
_entity_poly.pdbx_strand_id
1 'polypeptide(L)'
;MERLHIIALLNFAIICNLQYSTATDCHNPPPTDCCIRKKMRISLEDGDPVVLGNVPFVNVMEITTGTCGCNAKILLTATFQKHEYGDPYQGCTKVPECGNKMLRIDLEMAPSKTGVSFHVGDSRTNNGYKGDASTQEKDAEFHSLGYQHLLHGSDHCPNMSLVMTGLLSNSVTSVTIFIGNEFIRVSNNLGYVYELCSQCLFSLNGQSDSEGPVNEDIFIGLNRIIDSSSYRDGTGVCSAVVSWACPWSC
;
A
#
# COMPACT_ATOMS: atom_id res chain seq x y z
N MET A 1 -11.51 -31.79 -53.35
CA MET A 1 -10.44 -32.56 -52.66
C MET A 1 -9.88 -31.70 -51.56
N GLU A 2 -10.35 -31.98 -50.35
CA GLU A 2 -10.04 -31.30 -49.11
C GLU A 2 -8.57 -31.49 -48.71
N ARG A 3 -7.96 -30.45 -48.15
CA ARG A 3 -6.93 -30.61 -47.11
C ARG A 3 -7.15 -29.58 -46.01
N LEU A 4 -7.84 -30.04 -44.96
CA LEU A 4 -7.78 -29.49 -43.62
C LEU A 4 -6.31 -29.34 -43.19
N HIS A 5 -5.91 -28.15 -42.74
CA HIS A 5 -4.79 -27.99 -41.83
C HIS A 5 -5.35 -27.70 -40.44
N ILE A 6 -5.22 -28.70 -39.57
CA ILE A 6 -5.61 -28.63 -38.17
C ILE A 6 -4.53 -27.83 -37.41
N ILE A 7 -5.02 -26.87 -36.64
CA ILE A 7 -4.32 -26.03 -35.67
C ILE A 7 -3.76 -26.90 -34.54
N ALA A 8 -2.48 -26.74 -34.20
CA ALA A 8 -1.90 -27.22 -32.95
C ALA A 8 -1.39 -26.00 -32.15
N LEU A 9 -2.28 -25.43 -31.34
CA LEU A 9 -1.90 -24.51 -30.26
C LEU A 9 -1.42 -25.36 -29.09
N LEU A 10 -0.11 -25.34 -28.81
CA LEU A 10 0.47 -25.90 -27.61
C LEU A 10 0.07 -25.03 -26.40
N ASN A 11 -0.87 -25.54 -25.60
CA ASN A 11 -1.14 -25.04 -24.26
C ASN A 11 0.05 -25.35 -23.35
N PHE A 12 0.86 -24.35 -23.02
CA PHE A 12 1.72 -24.40 -21.83
C PHE A 12 0.86 -24.04 -20.61
N ALA A 13 0.22 -25.06 -20.03
CA ALA A 13 -0.32 -24.97 -18.69
C ALA A 13 0.86 -25.07 -17.71
N ILE A 14 1.37 -23.94 -17.24
CA ILE A 14 2.22 -23.91 -16.04
C ILE A 14 1.28 -24.19 -14.87
N ILE A 15 1.36 -25.42 -14.36
CA ILE A 15 0.72 -25.82 -13.11
C ILE A 15 1.49 -25.12 -11.98
N CYS A 16 1.03 -23.94 -11.58
CA CYS A 16 1.35 -23.41 -10.26
C CYS A 16 0.65 -24.29 -9.24
N ASN A 17 1.42 -25.12 -8.53
CA ASN A 17 0.99 -25.76 -7.30
C ASN A 17 0.69 -24.67 -6.25
N LEU A 18 -0.52 -24.14 -6.27
CA LEU A 18 -1.10 -23.43 -5.13
C LEU A 18 -1.35 -24.47 -4.04
N GLN A 19 -0.36 -24.65 -3.16
CA GLN A 19 -0.62 -25.26 -1.87
C GLN A 19 -1.53 -24.31 -1.10
N TYR A 20 -2.85 -24.58 -1.15
CA TYR A 20 -3.77 -24.08 -0.16
C TYR A 20 -3.32 -24.64 1.20
N SER A 21 -2.60 -23.83 1.97
CA SER A 21 -2.39 -24.08 3.38
C SER A 21 -3.75 -24.06 4.06
N THR A 22 -4.22 -25.22 4.49
CA THR A 22 -5.38 -25.35 5.37
C THR A 22 -5.08 -24.59 6.65
N ALA A 23 -5.94 -23.63 7.00
CA ALA A 23 -5.82 -22.78 8.18
C ALA A 23 -5.46 -23.60 9.43
N THR A 24 -4.22 -23.42 9.91
CA THR A 24 -3.77 -23.92 11.21
C THR A 24 -4.46 -23.13 12.32
N ASP A 25 -5.22 -23.87 13.12
CA ASP A 25 -5.79 -23.65 14.44
C ASP A 25 -5.50 -22.30 15.15
N CYS A 26 -6.54 -21.49 15.35
CA CYS A 26 -6.50 -20.10 15.83
C CYS A 26 -6.65 -19.99 17.36
N HIS A 27 -5.88 -20.75 18.15
CA HIS A 27 -6.23 -20.96 19.57
C HIS A 27 -5.71 -19.94 20.59
N ASN A 28 -4.97 -18.89 20.21
CA ASN A 28 -4.55 -17.86 21.17
C ASN A 28 -4.81 -16.45 20.64
N PRO A 29 -5.69 -15.65 21.27
CA PRO A 29 -5.81 -14.24 20.93
C PRO A 29 -4.48 -13.53 21.20
N PRO A 30 -4.06 -12.57 20.36
CA PRO A 30 -2.86 -11.78 20.59
C PRO A 30 -2.95 -11.08 21.95
N PRO A 31 -1.81 -10.83 22.63
CA PRO A 31 -1.78 -10.10 23.89
C PRO A 31 -2.57 -8.79 23.77
N THR A 32 -3.36 -8.44 24.78
CA THR A 32 -4.27 -7.27 24.74
C THR A 32 -3.57 -5.93 24.56
N ASP A 33 -2.25 -5.86 24.82
CA ASP A 33 -1.38 -4.68 24.64
C ASP A 33 -0.64 -4.65 23.29
N CYS A 34 -0.89 -5.62 22.40
CA CYS A 34 -0.18 -5.72 21.12
C CYS A 34 -0.59 -4.63 20.12
N CYS A 35 -1.81 -4.08 20.28
CA CYS A 35 -2.43 -3.17 19.31
C CYS A 35 -2.49 -1.74 19.85
N ILE A 36 -1.79 -0.81 19.21
CA ILE A 36 -2.01 0.62 19.46
C ILE A 36 -3.37 1.01 18.86
N ARG A 37 -4.39 1.18 19.70
CA ARG A 37 -5.77 1.51 19.27
C ARG A 37 -6.00 2.97 18.87
N LYS A 38 -4.93 3.75 18.67
CA LYS A 38 -5.04 5.14 18.26
C LYS A 38 -5.35 5.22 16.77
N LYS A 39 -6.16 6.22 16.39
CA LYS A 39 -6.55 6.48 15.01
C LYS A 39 -6.34 7.96 14.70
N MET A 40 -5.87 8.24 13.50
CA MET A 40 -5.82 9.57 12.91
C MET A 40 -6.89 9.59 11.83
N ARG A 41 -7.83 10.53 11.92
CA ARG A 41 -8.88 10.75 10.92
C ARG A 41 -8.56 12.00 10.13
N ILE A 42 -8.68 11.92 8.83
CA ILE A 42 -8.37 12.99 7.89
C ILE A 42 -9.61 13.19 7.03
N SER A 43 -10.15 14.41 7.00
CA SER A 43 -11.19 14.80 6.05
C SER A 43 -10.58 15.65 4.94
N LEU A 44 -10.94 15.36 3.69
CA LEU A 44 -10.48 16.01 2.46
C LEU A 44 -11.66 16.52 1.59
N GLU A 45 -12.91 16.43 2.09
CA GLU A 45 -14.12 16.65 1.29
C GLU A 45 -14.22 18.08 0.73
N ASP A 46 -14.08 19.09 1.58
CA ASP A 46 -14.22 20.50 1.22
C ASP A 46 -13.24 21.40 1.98
N GLY A 47 -12.56 22.28 1.24
CA GLY A 47 -11.68 23.30 1.81
C GLY A 47 -10.38 22.75 2.40
N ASP A 48 -10.02 23.26 3.58
CA ASP A 48 -8.80 22.89 4.29
C ASP A 48 -8.94 21.49 4.90
N PRO A 49 -7.96 20.58 4.69
CA PRO A 49 -7.95 19.27 5.35
C PRO A 49 -8.06 19.38 6.87
N VAL A 50 -8.96 18.58 7.44
CA VAL A 50 -9.13 18.49 8.90
C VAL A 50 -8.51 17.19 9.38
N VAL A 51 -7.48 17.29 10.23
CA VAL A 51 -6.81 16.15 10.85
C VAL A 51 -7.21 16.06 12.32
N LEU A 52 -7.82 14.94 12.72
CA LEU A 52 -8.30 14.68 14.06
C LEU A 52 -7.62 13.46 14.67
N GLY A 53 -7.16 13.61 15.91
CA GLY A 53 -6.43 12.56 16.62
C GLY A 53 -4.95 12.53 16.27
N ASN A 54 -4.24 11.58 16.86
CA ASN A 54 -2.82 11.37 16.64
C ASN A 54 -2.51 9.88 16.74
N VAL A 55 -1.71 9.37 15.82
CA VAL A 55 -1.17 8.01 15.85
C VAL A 55 0.34 8.14 16.07
N PRO A 56 0.91 7.51 17.10
CA PRO A 56 2.35 7.55 17.34
C PRO A 56 3.11 7.16 16.07
N PHE A 57 4.18 7.89 15.77
CA PHE A 57 5.04 7.65 14.60
C PHE A 57 4.36 7.85 13.25
N VAL A 58 3.19 8.50 13.20
CA VAL A 58 2.56 8.97 11.96
C VAL A 58 2.53 10.49 11.99
N ASN A 59 3.15 11.13 11.01
CA ASN A 59 3.26 12.59 10.93
C ASN A 59 2.63 13.12 9.64
N VAL A 60 2.01 14.29 9.72
CA VAL A 60 1.58 15.06 8.56
C VAL A 60 2.76 15.89 8.07
N MET A 61 3.17 15.67 6.83
CA MET A 61 4.32 16.35 6.22
C MET A 61 3.88 17.61 5.48
N GLU A 62 2.83 17.49 4.67
CA GLU A 62 2.33 18.57 3.83
C GLU A 62 0.81 18.53 3.72
N ILE A 63 0.19 19.71 3.66
CA ILE A 63 -1.24 19.90 3.42
C ILE A 63 -1.39 20.88 2.26
N THR A 64 -2.30 20.57 1.34
CA THR A 64 -2.73 21.51 0.28
C THR A 64 -4.24 21.60 0.28
N THR A 65 -4.74 22.82 0.45
CA THR A 65 -6.17 23.15 0.44
C THR A 65 -6.82 22.76 -0.87
N GLY A 66 -7.96 22.08 -0.77
CA GLY A 66 -8.84 21.81 -1.90
C GLY A 66 -9.84 22.94 -2.13
N THR A 67 -10.45 22.98 -3.31
CA THR A 67 -11.50 23.94 -3.63
C THR A 67 -12.90 23.35 -3.44
N CYS A 68 -13.07 22.07 -3.77
CA CYS A 68 -14.30 21.28 -3.56
C CYS A 68 -14.11 19.84 -4.07
N GLY A 69 -14.91 18.91 -3.56
CA GLY A 69 -15.09 17.60 -4.20
C GLY A 69 -13.92 16.65 -4.02
N CYS A 70 -13.42 16.51 -2.79
CA CYS A 70 -12.39 15.53 -2.43
C CYS A 70 -11.08 15.72 -3.23
N ASN A 71 -10.67 16.98 -3.40
CA ASN A 71 -9.46 17.38 -4.13
C ASN A 71 -8.37 18.00 -3.24
N ALA A 72 -8.60 18.10 -1.93
CA ALA A 72 -7.57 18.50 -1.00
C ALA A 72 -6.50 17.41 -0.90
N LYS A 73 -5.25 17.80 -0.67
CA LYS A 73 -4.11 16.89 -0.73
C LYS A 73 -3.38 16.87 0.61
N ILE A 74 -2.87 15.69 0.95
CA ILE A 74 -2.05 15.53 2.15
C ILE A 74 -0.93 14.53 1.86
N LEU A 75 0.24 14.80 2.41
CA LEU A 75 1.36 13.87 2.46
C LEU A 75 1.60 13.50 3.92
N LEU A 76 1.62 12.21 4.21
CA LEU A 76 1.93 11.66 5.52
C LEU A 76 3.22 10.85 5.45
N THR A 77 3.85 10.66 6.59
CA THR A 77 4.87 9.64 6.81
C THR A 77 4.48 8.77 8.01
N ALA A 78 4.84 7.49 7.98
CA ALA A 78 4.76 6.62 9.13
C ALA A 78 6.04 5.79 9.30
N THR A 79 6.63 5.83 10.49
CA THR A 79 7.88 5.14 10.82
C THR A 79 7.59 3.79 11.48
N PHE A 80 8.07 2.73 10.86
CA PHE A 80 7.93 1.35 11.32
C PHE A 80 8.98 1.02 12.38
N GLN A 81 8.60 0.15 13.32
CA GLN A 81 9.53 -0.37 14.31
C GLN A 81 10.28 -1.58 13.74
N LYS A 82 11.61 -1.57 13.84
CA LYS A 82 12.44 -2.73 13.52
C LYS A 82 12.06 -3.96 14.34
N HIS A 83 12.26 -5.12 13.76
CA HIS A 83 12.21 -6.38 14.48
C HIS A 83 13.46 -6.46 15.36
N GLU A 84 13.25 -6.60 16.67
CA GLU A 84 14.35 -6.68 17.65
C GLU A 84 15.23 -7.92 17.46
N TYR A 85 14.69 -8.96 16.78
CA TYR A 85 15.36 -10.23 16.52
C TYR A 85 14.89 -10.83 15.19
N GLY A 86 15.81 -11.22 14.31
CA GLY A 86 15.51 -11.96 13.08
C GLY A 86 16.23 -11.45 11.83
N ASP A 87 16.03 -12.17 10.73
CA ASP A 87 16.47 -11.76 9.40
C ASP A 87 15.61 -10.58 8.93
N PRO A 88 16.21 -9.44 8.50
CA PRO A 88 15.47 -8.26 8.09
C PRO A 88 14.53 -8.52 6.89
N TYR A 89 14.78 -9.60 6.13
CA TYR A 89 13.99 -10.04 4.97
C TYR A 89 12.91 -11.07 5.31
N GLN A 90 12.39 -11.05 6.54
CA GLN A 90 11.27 -11.88 7.01
C GLN A 90 9.95 -11.10 7.14
N GLY A 91 9.67 -10.19 6.20
CA GLY A 91 8.41 -9.44 6.23
C GLY A 91 7.16 -10.29 5.94
N CYS A 92 7.34 -11.47 5.34
CA CYS A 92 6.28 -12.46 5.12
C CYS A 92 5.86 -13.28 6.33
N THR A 93 6.27 -12.88 7.53
CA THR A 93 5.92 -13.55 8.76
C THR A 93 4.44 -13.33 9.12
N LYS A 94 3.67 -14.43 9.17
CA LYS A 94 2.25 -14.47 9.58
C LYS A 94 2.08 -14.54 11.10
N VAL A 95 2.86 -13.79 11.87
CA VAL A 95 2.79 -13.84 13.34
C VAL A 95 2.33 -12.50 13.90
N PRO A 96 1.60 -12.49 15.04
CA PRO A 96 1.18 -11.25 15.67
C PRO A 96 2.42 -10.50 16.17
N GLU A 97 2.82 -9.51 15.40
CA GLU A 97 3.88 -8.59 15.75
C GLU A 97 3.28 -7.34 16.37
N CYS A 98 3.59 -7.14 17.64
CA CYS A 98 3.15 -5.97 18.38
C CYS A 98 3.92 -4.72 17.94
N GLY A 99 3.28 -3.56 18.11
CA GLY A 99 3.88 -2.26 17.80
C GLY A 99 3.58 -1.77 16.39
N ASN A 100 4.49 -0.95 15.85
CA ASN A 100 4.30 -0.19 14.63
C ASN A 100 4.81 -0.98 13.41
N LYS A 101 4.19 -2.13 13.14
CA LYS A 101 4.71 -3.09 12.14
C LYS A 101 3.74 -3.41 11.02
N MET A 102 2.49 -3.02 11.19
CA MET A 102 1.45 -3.13 10.18
C MET A 102 0.62 -1.86 10.18
N LEU A 103 0.73 -1.06 9.13
CA LEU A 103 -0.07 0.14 8.97
C LEU A 103 -1.37 -0.21 8.25
N ARG A 104 -2.50 0.26 8.80
CA ARG A 104 -3.81 0.20 8.16
C ARG A 104 -4.24 1.60 7.74
N ILE A 105 -4.64 1.71 6.49
CA ILE A 105 -5.17 2.92 5.87
C ILE A 105 -6.55 2.57 5.33
N ASP A 106 -7.60 3.10 5.96
CA ASP A 106 -8.96 3.03 5.43
C ASP A 106 -9.25 4.32 4.67
N LEU A 107 -9.69 4.21 3.43
CA LEU A 107 -10.00 5.33 2.55
C LEU A 107 -11.50 5.33 2.25
N GLU A 108 -12.12 6.51 2.31
CA GLU A 108 -13.45 6.76 1.77
C GLU A 108 -13.29 7.44 0.41
N MET A 109 -13.92 6.85 -0.61
CA MET A 109 -13.69 7.19 -2.00
C MET A 109 -14.88 7.96 -2.59
N ALA A 110 -14.58 9.04 -3.32
CA ALA A 110 -15.55 9.72 -4.18
C ALA A 110 -15.99 8.80 -5.33
N PRO A 111 -17.21 8.94 -5.87
CA PRO A 111 -17.65 8.17 -7.04
C PRO A 111 -16.75 8.35 -8.27
N SER A 112 -16.33 9.60 -8.52
CA SER A 112 -15.40 9.96 -9.59
C SER A 112 -13.97 10.01 -9.08
N LYS A 113 -13.04 9.44 -9.84
CA LYS A 113 -11.62 9.35 -9.47
C LYS A 113 -10.80 9.78 -10.68
N THR A 114 -9.82 10.66 -10.46
CA THR A 114 -8.95 11.17 -11.53
C THR A 114 -7.50 11.18 -11.06
N GLY A 115 -6.56 11.03 -11.99
CA GLY A 115 -5.13 11.05 -11.67
C GLY A 115 -4.77 10.08 -10.55
N VAL A 116 -3.95 10.52 -9.60
CA VAL A 116 -3.53 9.74 -8.43
C VAL A 116 -4.40 10.09 -7.22
N SER A 117 -5.37 9.23 -6.89
CA SER A 117 -6.20 9.37 -5.68
C SER A 117 -5.44 8.98 -4.41
N PHE A 118 -4.58 7.97 -4.45
CA PHE A 118 -3.64 7.65 -3.37
C PHE A 118 -2.31 7.12 -3.92
N HIS A 119 -1.26 7.27 -3.12
CA HIS A 119 0.07 6.73 -3.37
C HIS A 119 0.72 6.34 -2.05
N VAL A 120 1.24 5.12 -1.98
CA VAL A 120 2.00 4.58 -0.85
C VAL A 120 3.35 4.11 -1.38
N GLY A 121 4.45 4.47 -0.72
CA GLY A 121 5.79 4.09 -1.14
C GLY A 121 6.78 4.24 0.00
N ASP A 122 7.85 3.47 0.00
CA ASP A 122 8.92 3.51 1.00
C ASP A 122 10.07 4.46 0.62
N SER A 123 9.93 5.18 -0.50
CA SER A 123 10.82 6.28 -0.86
C SER A 123 10.15 7.65 -0.91
N ARG A 124 10.84 8.66 -0.36
CA ARG A 124 10.35 10.06 -0.26
C ARG A 124 10.17 10.75 -1.61
N THR A 125 10.69 10.16 -2.67
CA THR A 125 10.67 10.69 -4.04
C THR A 125 10.05 9.70 -5.02
N ASN A 126 9.36 8.66 -4.52
CA ASN A 126 8.51 7.83 -5.36
C ASN A 126 7.55 8.70 -6.18
N ASN A 127 7.49 8.45 -7.49
CA ASN A 127 6.80 9.32 -8.44
C ASN A 127 5.72 8.61 -9.29
N GLY A 128 5.36 7.36 -8.96
CA GLY A 128 4.33 6.57 -9.64
C GLY A 128 4.76 5.88 -10.93
N TYR A 129 6.05 5.81 -11.25
CA TYR A 129 6.57 5.16 -12.46
C TYR A 129 7.85 4.34 -12.21
N LYS A 130 7.94 3.63 -11.08
CA LYS A 130 9.11 2.83 -10.69
C LYS A 130 10.38 3.67 -10.52
N GLY A 131 10.23 4.89 -10.02
CA GLY A 131 11.37 5.78 -9.90
C GLY A 131 11.24 6.65 -8.67
N ASP A 132 12.40 6.91 -8.08
CA ASP A 132 12.51 7.66 -6.85
C ASP A 132 13.63 8.73 -6.90
N ALA A 133 14.10 9.07 -8.10
CA ALA A 133 15.23 9.98 -8.30
C ALA A 133 16.56 9.52 -7.65
N SER A 134 16.74 8.20 -7.50
CA SER A 134 17.94 7.56 -6.93
C SER A 134 18.19 7.96 -5.49
N THR A 135 17.13 7.99 -4.68
CA THR A 135 17.26 8.32 -3.26
C THR A 135 17.32 7.10 -2.36
N GLN A 136 16.69 5.99 -2.77
CA GLN A 136 16.56 4.72 -2.08
C GLN A 136 16.44 3.60 -3.13
N GLU A 137 17.23 2.53 -3.03
CA GLU A 137 17.15 1.37 -3.94
C GLU A 137 16.00 0.40 -3.57
N LYS A 138 15.42 0.56 -2.37
CA LYS A 138 14.19 -0.12 -1.95
C LYS A 138 13.06 0.90 -1.96
N ASP A 139 12.48 1.07 -3.15
CA ASP A 139 11.53 2.12 -3.51
C ASP A 139 10.20 1.55 -4.04
N ALA A 140 9.74 0.44 -3.45
CA ALA A 140 8.49 -0.17 -3.82
C ALA A 140 7.32 0.82 -3.64
N GLU A 141 6.41 0.86 -4.61
CA GLU A 141 5.30 1.79 -4.60
C GLU A 141 3.99 1.15 -5.04
N PHE A 142 2.91 1.57 -4.40
CA PHE A 142 1.54 1.20 -4.69
C PHE A 142 0.69 2.46 -4.84
N HIS A 143 0.10 2.67 -6.02
CA HIS A 143 -0.69 3.86 -6.28
C HIS A 143 -1.85 3.61 -7.21
N SER A 144 -2.84 4.50 -7.13
CA SER A 144 -3.95 4.56 -8.08
C SER A 144 -3.59 5.41 -9.29
N LEU A 145 -4.11 5.05 -10.47
CA LEU A 145 -4.17 5.92 -11.65
C LEU A 145 -5.57 5.84 -12.26
N GLY A 146 -6.42 6.82 -11.94
CA GLY A 146 -7.85 6.81 -12.22
C GLY A 146 -8.54 5.63 -11.52
N TYR A 147 -8.99 4.66 -12.31
CA TYR A 147 -9.64 3.43 -11.80
C TYR A 147 -8.71 2.22 -11.77
N GLN A 148 -7.45 2.39 -12.19
CA GLN A 148 -6.41 1.37 -12.15
C GLN A 148 -5.55 1.53 -10.91
N HIS A 149 -4.81 0.46 -10.61
CA HIS A 149 -3.83 0.42 -9.53
C HIS A 149 -2.56 -0.21 -10.03
N LEU A 150 -1.45 0.36 -9.62
CA LEU A 150 -0.14 -0.09 -10.02
C LEU A 150 0.65 -0.40 -8.76
N LEU A 151 1.27 -1.58 -8.78
CA LEU A 151 2.22 -2.01 -7.77
C LEU A 151 3.55 -2.23 -8.47
N HIS A 152 4.56 -1.52 -8.00
CA HIS A 152 5.93 -1.61 -8.46
C HIS A 152 6.80 -2.13 -7.33
N GLY A 153 7.63 -3.13 -7.62
CA GLY A 153 8.66 -3.55 -6.67
C GLY A 153 9.87 -2.62 -6.72
N SER A 154 10.75 -2.78 -5.72
CA SER A 154 12.02 -2.05 -5.63
C SER A 154 12.93 -2.26 -6.85
N ASP A 155 13.99 -1.45 -6.98
CA ASP A 155 15.06 -1.61 -7.97
C ASP A 155 15.73 -3.00 -8.00
N HIS A 156 15.73 -3.74 -6.89
CA HIS A 156 16.21 -5.13 -6.85
C HIS A 156 15.29 -6.12 -7.58
N CYS A 157 14.07 -5.69 -7.89
CA CYS A 157 13.05 -6.47 -8.56
C CYS A 157 12.43 -5.67 -9.72
N PRO A 158 13.24 -5.26 -10.73
CA PRO A 158 12.82 -4.29 -11.75
C PRO A 158 11.67 -4.80 -12.65
N ASN A 159 11.52 -6.13 -12.70
CA ASN A 159 10.48 -6.83 -13.45
C ASN A 159 9.16 -6.96 -12.69
N MET A 160 9.11 -6.62 -11.40
CA MET A 160 7.89 -6.67 -10.61
C MET A 160 7.05 -5.42 -10.88
N SER A 161 6.03 -5.59 -11.71
CA SER A 161 5.05 -4.56 -12.01
C SER A 161 3.70 -5.22 -12.21
N LEU A 162 2.72 -4.85 -11.40
CA LEU A 162 1.38 -5.38 -11.48
C LEU A 162 0.40 -4.24 -11.71
N VAL A 163 -0.49 -4.41 -12.70
CA VAL A 163 -1.67 -3.57 -12.88
C VAL A 163 -2.87 -4.34 -12.37
N MET A 164 -3.51 -3.83 -11.32
CA MET A 164 -4.73 -4.41 -10.76
C MET A 164 -5.94 -3.61 -11.21
N THR A 165 -6.98 -4.31 -11.64
CA THR A 165 -8.29 -3.74 -12.00
C THR A 165 -9.35 -4.19 -11.00
N GLY A 166 -10.39 -3.38 -10.81
CA GLY A 166 -11.54 -3.71 -9.95
C GLY A 166 -11.45 -3.18 -8.51
N LEU A 167 -10.26 -2.82 -8.02
CA LEU A 167 -10.11 -2.26 -6.67
C LEU A 167 -10.77 -0.86 -6.53
N LEU A 168 -10.78 -0.04 -7.59
CA LEU A 168 -11.48 1.25 -7.63
C LEU A 168 -12.49 1.31 -8.78
N SER A 169 -13.55 0.49 -8.76
CA SER A 169 -14.65 0.75 -9.71
C SER A 169 -15.47 1.99 -9.28
N ASN A 170 -16.36 2.48 -10.14
CA ASN A 170 -17.25 3.62 -9.82
C ASN A 170 -18.12 3.37 -8.58
N SER A 171 -18.44 2.11 -8.28
CA SER A 171 -19.26 1.72 -7.13
C SER A 171 -18.47 1.47 -5.85
N VAL A 172 -17.14 1.58 -5.91
CA VAL A 172 -16.27 1.49 -4.72
C VAL A 172 -16.32 2.82 -3.98
N THR A 173 -16.75 2.74 -2.73
CA THR A 173 -16.84 3.86 -1.78
C THR A 173 -15.87 3.70 -0.62
N SER A 174 -15.30 2.52 -0.39
CA SER A 174 -14.31 2.30 0.66
C SER A 174 -13.24 1.31 0.23
N VAL A 175 -11.98 1.65 0.51
CA VAL A 175 -10.79 0.82 0.29
C VAL A 175 -10.03 0.70 1.60
N THR A 176 -9.56 -0.48 1.94
CA THR A 176 -8.64 -0.69 3.06
C THR A 176 -7.33 -1.24 2.54
N ILE A 177 -6.24 -0.59 2.92
CA ILE A 177 -4.86 -0.96 2.59
C ILE A 177 -4.14 -1.34 3.90
N PHE A 178 -3.47 -2.47 3.89
CA PHE A 178 -2.52 -2.88 4.92
C PHE A 178 -1.12 -2.94 4.32
N ILE A 179 -0.18 -2.35 5.04
CA ILE A 179 1.23 -2.26 4.63
C ILE A 179 2.09 -2.78 5.77
N GLY A 180 2.99 -3.69 5.44
CA GLY A 180 4.02 -4.21 6.34
C GLY A 180 5.33 -4.36 5.60
N ASN A 181 6.38 -4.72 6.33
CA ASN A 181 7.62 -5.13 5.70
C ASN A 181 7.33 -6.24 4.67
N GLU A 182 7.76 -6.05 3.43
CA GLU A 182 7.61 -7.00 2.32
C GLU A 182 6.16 -7.44 2.04
N PHE A 183 5.17 -6.69 2.53
CA PHE A 183 3.77 -7.12 2.57
C PHE A 183 2.82 -6.00 2.14
N ILE A 184 1.83 -6.37 1.32
CA ILE A 184 0.67 -5.54 1.04
C ILE A 184 -0.60 -6.38 1.01
N ARG A 185 -1.67 -5.82 1.56
CA ARG A 185 -3.01 -6.32 1.34
C ARG A 185 -3.97 -5.18 1.09
N VAL A 186 -4.83 -5.34 0.10
CA VAL A 186 -5.85 -4.36 -0.26
C VAL A 186 -7.21 -5.02 -0.38
N SER A 187 -8.24 -4.29 0.01
CA SER A 187 -9.62 -4.74 -0.12
C SER A 187 -10.58 -3.58 -0.32
N ASN A 188 -11.82 -3.84 -0.76
CA ASN A 188 -12.85 -2.82 -0.87
C ASN A 188 -14.23 -3.31 -0.41
N ASN A 189 -15.18 -2.39 -0.35
CA ASN A 189 -16.57 -2.63 0.07
C ASN A 189 -17.38 -3.53 -0.88
N LEU A 190 -16.82 -3.96 -2.02
CA LEU A 190 -17.46 -4.86 -2.98
C LEU A 190 -16.88 -6.28 -2.94
N GLY A 191 -16.07 -6.59 -1.93
CA GLY A 191 -15.49 -7.93 -1.73
C GLY A 191 -14.23 -8.21 -2.55
N TYR A 192 -13.65 -7.21 -3.23
CA TYR A 192 -12.32 -7.35 -3.79
C TYR A 192 -11.31 -7.55 -2.64
N VAL A 193 -10.41 -8.51 -2.79
CA VAL A 193 -9.28 -8.72 -1.89
C VAL A 193 -8.07 -9.13 -2.74
N TYR A 194 -6.94 -8.46 -2.52
CA TYR A 194 -5.66 -8.84 -3.05
C TYR A 194 -4.62 -8.79 -1.92
N GLU A 195 -3.73 -9.77 -1.90
CA GLU A 195 -2.68 -9.89 -0.89
C GLU A 195 -1.42 -10.38 -1.60
N LEU A 196 -0.29 -9.76 -1.27
CA LEU A 196 1.00 -10.16 -1.78
C LEU A 196 2.04 -10.03 -0.66
N CYS A 197 2.89 -11.04 -0.59
CA CYS A 197 4.11 -10.97 0.18
C CYS A 197 5.30 -11.32 -0.70
N SER A 198 6.32 -10.46 -0.69
CA SER A 198 7.52 -10.59 -1.51
C SER A 198 8.60 -9.64 -1.03
N GLN A 199 9.86 -10.09 -1.03
CA GLN A 199 11.06 -9.28 -0.74
C GLN A 199 11.26 -8.11 -1.72
N CYS A 200 10.49 -8.09 -2.80
CA CYS A 200 10.43 -7.01 -3.77
C CYS A 200 9.54 -5.84 -3.34
N LEU A 201 8.77 -6.01 -2.25
CA LEU A 201 7.90 -4.97 -1.69
C LEU A 201 8.66 -4.11 -0.68
N PHE A 202 7.92 -3.37 0.13
CA PHE A 202 8.45 -2.35 1.03
C PHE A 202 9.50 -2.88 1.99
N SER A 203 10.58 -2.12 2.18
CA SER A 203 11.64 -2.41 3.14
C SER A 203 11.43 -1.61 4.43
N LEU A 204 10.63 -2.14 5.36
CA LEU A 204 10.16 -1.40 6.55
C LEU A 204 10.72 -1.96 7.86
N ASN A 205 11.72 -2.83 7.78
CA ASN A 205 12.36 -3.48 8.93
C ASN A 205 13.80 -2.98 9.15
N GLY A 206 14.10 -1.77 8.69
CA GLY A 206 15.44 -1.23 8.79
C GLY A 206 16.45 -1.97 7.91
N GLN A 207 16.02 -2.47 6.74
CA GLN A 207 16.93 -2.95 5.72
C GLN A 207 17.90 -1.82 5.33
N SER A 208 19.16 -2.19 5.11
CA SER A 208 20.14 -1.26 4.54
C SER A 208 19.73 -0.87 3.13
N ASP A 209 20.00 0.38 2.79
CA ASP A 209 19.84 0.94 1.45
C ASP A 209 21.22 1.44 0.98
N SER A 210 21.59 1.13 -0.27
CA SER A 210 22.88 1.55 -0.83
C SER A 210 22.87 2.98 -1.38
N GLU A 211 21.70 3.54 -1.64
CA GLU A 211 21.51 4.90 -2.19
C GLU A 211 21.08 5.91 -1.10
N GLY A 212 20.40 5.41 -0.07
CA GLY A 212 19.71 6.22 0.94
C GLY A 212 19.99 5.87 2.40
N PRO A 213 19.23 6.50 3.33
CA PRO A 213 19.20 6.06 4.71
C PRO A 213 18.58 4.67 4.84
N VAL A 214 18.70 4.08 6.04
CA VAL A 214 18.01 2.81 6.36
C VAL A 214 16.49 2.97 6.23
N ASN A 215 15.84 1.98 5.62
CA ASN A 215 14.42 2.05 5.28
C ASN A 215 13.53 1.63 6.44
N GLU A 216 12.81 2.61 6.99
CA GLU A 216 11.88 2.46 8.11
C GLU A 216 10.59 3.26 7.89
N ASP A 217 10.58 4.18 6.93
CA ASP A 217 9.47 5.10 6.70
C ASP A 217 8.64 4.64 5.50
N ILE A 218 7.32 4.74 5.64
CA ILE A 218 6.40 4.73 4.50
C ILE A 218 5.84 6.15 4.32
N PHE A 219 5.72 6.58 3.07
CA PHE A 219 5.11 7.83 2.67
C PHE A 219 3.74 7.56 2.06
N ILE A 220 2.77 8.41 2.37
CA ILE A 220 1.37 8.26 1.94
C ILE A 220 0.89 9.59 1.36
N GLY A 221 0.75 9.65 0.05
CA GLY A 221 0.07 10.73 -0.65
C GLY A 221 -1.42 10.43 -0.79
N LEU A 222 -2.28 11.36 -0.38
CA LEU A 222 -3.71 11.33 -0.70
C LEU A 222 -4.03 12.48 -1.67
N ASN A 223 -4.68 12.14 -2.79
CA ASN A 223 -4.95 12.99 -3.95
C ASN A 223 -3.68 13.59 -4.60
N ARG A 224 -2.53 12.95 -4.38
CA ARG A 224 -1.22 13.34 -4.89
C ARG A 224 -0.26 12.15 -4.89
N ILE A 225 0.81 12.28 -5.67
CA ILE A 225 2.01 11.46 -5.52
C ILE A 225 2.85 11.94 -4.32
N ILE A 226 3.77 11.08 -3.87
CA ILE A 226 4.74 11.35 -2.81
C ILE A 226 5.75 12.43 -3.23
N ASP A 227 6.43 12.27 -4.35
CA ASP A 227 7.38 13.26 -4.90
C ASP A 227 6.72 14.63 -5.12
N SER A 228 7.08 15.58 -4.25
CA SER A 228 6.58 16.97 -4.27
C SER A 228 7.08 17.78 -5.47
N SER A 229 8.12 17.32 -6.18
CA SER A 229 8.59 17.95 -7.41
C SER A 229 7.78 17.55 -8.64
N SER A 230 6.97 16.49 -8.52
CA SER A 230 6.08 16.03 -9.58
C SER A 230 4.72 16.73 -9.50
N TYR A 231 4.15 17.11 -10.64
CA TYR A 231 2.80 17.71 -10.73
C TYR A 231 1.73 16.63 -10.96
N ARG A 232 1.94 15.42 -10.43
CA ARG A 232 1.09 14.26 -10.68
C ARG A 232 0.07 14.11 -9.55
N ASP A 233 -0.99 14.89 -9.68
CA ASP A 233 -2.06 14.94 -8.71
C ASP A 233 -3.32 14.22 -9.20
N GLY A 234 -4.25 14.01 -8.27
CA GLY A 234 -5.54 13.43 -8.58
C GLY A 234 -6.65 13.90 -7.65
N THR A 235 -7.78 13.22 -7.78
CA THR A 235 -8.92 13.36 -6.90
C THR A 235 -9.52 11.98 -6.67
N GLY A 236 -10.17 11.78 -5.52
CA GLY A 236 -10.92 10.56 -5.27
C GLY A 236 -10.93 10.11 -3.82
N VAL A 237 -10.00 10.55 -2.97
CA VAL A 237 -10.06 10.27 -1.52
C VAL A 237 -10.75 11.43 -0.82
N CYS A 238 -11.89 11.15 -0.19
CA CYS A 238 -12.69 12.12 0.56
C CYS A 238 -12.34 12.14 2.04
N SER A 239 -12.01 10.98 2.59
CA SER A 239 -11.51 10.87 3.95
C SER A 239 -10.56 9.68 4.08
N ALA A 240 -9.73 9.72 5.11
CA ALA A 240 -8.86 8.61 5.46
C ALA A 240 -8.81 8.38 6.97
N VAL A 241 -8.66 7.13 7.37
CA VAL A 241 -8.35 6.73 8.75
C VAL A 241 -7.05 5.94 8.72
N VAL A 242 -6.05 6.44 9.45
CA VAL A 242 -4.74 5.78 9.59
C VAL A 242 -4.62 5.22 11.01
N SER A 243 -4.09 4.01 11.14
CA SER A 243 -3.81 3.38 12.43
C SER A 243 -2.81 2.24 12.30
N TRP A 244 -2.11 1.91 13.39
CA TRP A 244 -1.39 0.65 13.50
C TRP A 244 -2.40 -0.48 13.72
N ALA A 245 -2.33 -1.50 12.85
CA ALA A 245 -3.13 -2.69 12.98
C ALA A 245 -2.34 -3.78 13.71
N CYS A 246 -3.05 -4.60 14.48
CA CYS A 246 -2.51 -5.90 14.83
C CYS A 246 -2.59 -6.81 13.60
N PRO A 247 -1.57 -7.66 13.37
CA PRO A 247 -1.71 -8.74 12.39
C PRO A 247 -2.90 -9.61 12.78
N TRP A 248 -3.47 -10.24 11.77
CA TRP A 248 -4.65 -11.09 11.91
C TRP A 248 -4.43 -12.12 13.01
N SER A 249 -5.24 -12.06 14.07
CA SER A 249 -5.62 -13.27 14.78
C SER A 249 -6.51 -14.03 13.80
N CYS A 250 -6.05 -15.18 13.34
CA CYS A 250 -6.83 -16.10 12.53
C CYS A 250 -8.20 -16.39 13.16
#